data_AF-A0A497CZS7-F1
#
_entry.id   AF-A0A497CZS7-F1
#
_cell.length_a   1.000
_cell.length_b   1.000
_cell.length_c   1.000
_cell.angle_alpha   90.00
_cell.angle_beta   90.00
_cell.angle_gamma   90.00
#
_symmetry.space_group_name_H-M   'P 1'
#
loop_
_entity.id
_entity.type
_entity.pdbx_description
1 polymer ?
#
loop_
_entity_poly.entity_id
_entity_poly.type
_entity_poly.pdbx_seq_one_letter_code
_entity_poly.pdbx_strand_id
1 'polypeptide(L)'
;VKNIEMGRNKQFALCCGAGGGQMFKEAEKGDKEIFIERAEEAIGTGCDIIATACPFCMTMMTDGIKYKNQEEKIKNYDIAELVSMSLSL
;
A
#
# COMPACT_ATOMS: atom_id res chain seq x y z
N VAL A 1 6.47 -14.29 15.79
CA VAL A 1 5.76 -13.48 14.76
C VAL A 1 5.90 -14.21 13.43
N LYS A 2 4.79 -14.57 12.77
CA LYS A 2 4.84 -15.15 11.43
C LYS A 2 4.95 -13.97 10.45
N ASN A 3 6.08 -13.84 9.77
CA ASN A 3 6.24 -12.81 8.76
C ASN A 3 5.42 -13.21 7.54
N ILE A 4 4.42 -12.40 7.21
CA ILE A 4 3.59 -12.56 6.02
C ILE A 4 4.08 -11.51 5.02
N GLU A 5 4.50 -11.96 3.85
CA GLU A 5 4.99 -11.11 2.77
C GLU A 5 4.00 -11.12 1.61
N MET A 6 3.94 -10.03 0.86
CA MET A 6 3.24 -10.00 -0.43
C MET A 6 3.91 -10.96 -1.42
N GLY A 7 3.14 -11.49 -2.38
CA GLY A 7 3.66 -12.41 -3.39
C GLY A 7 4.88 -11.86 -4.12
N ARG A 8 4.79 -10.61 -4.63
CA ARG A 8 5.92 -9.85 -5.15
C ARG A 8 6.64 -9.09 -4.03
N ASN A 9 7.87 -9.51 -3.74
CA ASN A 9 8.72 -8.95 -2.71
C ASN A 9 10.21 -8.88 -3.15
N LYS A 10 11.04 -8.19 -2.36
CA LYS A 10 12.48 -7.99 -2.60
C LYS A 10 12.74 -7.42 -4.01
N GLN A 11 13.60 -8.07 -4.80
CA GLN A 11 13.94 -7.66 -6.17
C GLN A 11 12.74 -7.67 -7.14
N PHE A 12 11.65 -8.35 -6.78
CA PHE A 12 10.42 -8.41 -7.58
C PHE A 12 9.30 -7.53 -7.00
N ALA A 13 9.58 -6.70 -5.99
CA ALA A 13 8.58 -5.85 -5.37
C ALA A 13 7.96 -4.88 -6.39
N LEU A 14 6.64 -4.72 -6.33
CA LEU A 14 5.92 -3.78 -7.16
C LEU A 14 5.80 -2.41 -6.45
N CYS A 15 6.02 -1.34 -7.22
CA CYS A 15 5.85 0.05 -6.78
C CYS A 15 4.36 0.38 -6.51
N CYS A 16 4.06 1.44 -5.75
CA CYS A 16 2.69 1.94 -5.58
C CYS A 16 2.14 2.67 -6.82
N GLY A 17 3.01 3.04 -7.78
CA GLY A 17 2.64 3.68 -9.04
C GLY A 17 2.69 5.21 -9.07
N ALA A 18 2.89 5.90 -7.95
CA ALA A 18 2.87 7.38 -7.90
C ALA A 18 4.20 8.06 -8.23
N GLY A 19 5.34 7.37 -8.09
CA GLY A 19 6.67 7.94 -8.26
C GLY A 19 6.96 8.43 -9.68
N GLY A 20 8.01 9.24 -9.86
CA GLY A 20 8.41 9.73 -11.19
C GLY A 20 7.40 10.68 -11.86
N GLY A 21 6.55 11.35 -11.06
CA GLY A 21 5.52 12.27 -11.55
C GLY A 21 4.23 11.60 -12.02
N GLN A 22 4.12 10.26 -11.91
CA GLN A 22 2.95 9.51 -12.38
C GLN A 22 1.64 9.94 -11.70
N MET A 23 1.68 10.30 -10.42
CA MET A 23 0.49 10.79 -9.68
C MET A 23 -0.13 12.07 -10.28
N PHE A 24 0.65 12.86 -11.03
CA PHE A 24 0.23 14.17 -11.52
C PHE A 24 -0.12 14.19 -13.00
N LYS A 25 -0.22 13.02 -13.63
CA LYS A 25 -0.62 12.89 -15.03
C LYS A 25 -1.61 11.75 -15.18
N GLU A 26 -2.19 11.65 -16.37
CA GLU A 26 -3.01 10.50 -16.72
C GLU A 26 -2.18 9.21 -16.72
N ALA A 27 -2.85 8.11 -16.40
CA ALA A 27 -2.26 6.78 -16.38
C ALA A 27 -1.72 6.42 -17.77
N GLU A 28 -0.57 5.74 -17.80
CA GLU A 28 -0.06 5.15 -19.04
C GLU A 28 -0.98 4.02 -19.50
N LYS A 29 -0.84 3.63 -20.78
CA LYS A 29 -1.59 2.49 -21.32
C LYS A 29 -1.29 1.22 -20.52
N GLY A 30 -2.35 0.52 -20.10
CA GLY A 30 -2.27 -0.75 -19.41
C GLY A 30 -3.67 -1.27 -19.07
N ASP A 31 -3.74 -2.49 -18.53
CA ASP A 31 -5.00 -3.16 -18.22
C ASP A 31 -5.49 -2.91 -16.78
N LYS A 32 -4.63 -2.33 -15.93
CA LYS A 32 -4.93 -2.04 -14.53
C LYS A 32 -4.02 -0.95 -13.96
N GLU A 33 -4.57 -0.12 -13.09
CA GLU A 33 -3.80 0.81 -12.27
C GLU A 33 -2.86 0.09 -11.30
N ILE A 34 -1.63 0.59 -11.18
CA ILE A 34 -0.58 -0.05 -10.37
C ILE A 34 -0.96 -0.08 -8.88
N PHE A 35 -1.60 0.97 -8.36
CA PHE A 35 -1.98 1.00 -6.95
C PHE A 35 -3.10 0.00 -6.62
N ILE A 36 -4.00 -0.28 -7.57
CA ILE A 36 -5.05 -1.29 -7.42
C ILE A 36 -4.41 -2.68 -7.34
N GLU A 37 -3.52 -2.98 -8.28
CA GLU A 37 -2.77 -4.24 -8.30
C GLU A 37 -1.98 -4.44 -7.01
N ARG A 38 -1.26 -3.41 -6.55
CA ARG A 38 -0.46 -3.51 -5.33
C ARG A 38 -1.31 -3.64 -4.07
N ALA A 39 -2.46 -2.96 -4.01
CA ALA A 39 -3.40 -3.11 -2.91
C ALA A 39 -4.02 -4.51 -2.87
N GLU A 40 -4.36 -5.11 -4.01
CA GLU A 40 -4.82 -6.51 -4.08
C GLU A 40 -3.80 -7.49 -3.52
N GLU A 41 -2.50 -7.30 -3.82
CA GLU A 41 -1.45 -8.14 -3.25
C GLU A 41 -1.39 -8.03 -1.72
N ALA A 42 -1.49 -6.81 -1.19
CA ALA A 42 -1.47 -6.58 0.25
C ALA A 42 -2.71 -7.17 0.93
N ILE A 43 -3.90 -6.93 0.38
CA ILE A 43 -5.17 -7.49 0.88
C ILE A 43 -5.14 -9.02 0.83
N GLY A 44 -4.60 -9.61 -0.24
CA GLY A 44 -4.50 -11.05 -0.41
C GLY A 44 -3.62 -11.76 0.63
N THR A 45 -2.78 -11.01 1.36
CA THR A 45 -2.03 -11.56 2.50
C THR A 45 -2.89 -11.85 3.73
N GLY A 46 -4.09 -11.27 3.81
CA GLY A 46 -4.94 -11.30 5.00
C GLY A 46 -4.46 -10.39 6.14
N CYS A 47 -3.71 -9.33 5.82
CA CYS A 47 -3.25 -8.35 6.80
C CYS A 47 -4.37 -7.43 7.30
N ASP A 48 -4.28 -7.02 8.56
CA ASP A 48 -5.12 -5.95 9.13
C ASP A 48 -4.47 -4.56 8.99
N ILE A 49 -3.14 -4.53 8.88
CA ILE A 49 -2.34 -3.31 8.81
C ILE A 49 -1.36 -3.40 7.64
N ILE A 50 -1.35 -2.34 6.83
CA ILE A 50 -0.30 -2.03 5.87
C ILE A 50 0.57 -0.92 6.47
N ALA A 51 1.88 -1.09 6.47
CA ALA A 51 2.83 -0.07 6.88
C ALA A 51 3.52 0.52 5.64
N THR A 52 3.50 1.85 5.50
CA THR A 52 4.22 2.58 4.45
C THR A 52 5.17 3.60 5.05
N ALA A 53 6.19 4.02 4.30
CA ALA A 53 7.20 4.99 4.76
C ALA A 53 7.38 6.16 3.77
N CYS A 54 6.39 6.35 2.90
CA CYS A 54 6.42 7.33 1.84
C CYS A 54 5.00 7.91 1.68
N PRO A 55 4.83 9.24 1.71
CA PRO A 55 3.51 9.87 1.58
C PRO A 55 2.76 9.45 0.31
N PHE A 56 3.46 9.24 -0.80
CA PHE A 56 2.85 8.76 -2.04
C PHE A 56 2.37 7.31 -1.91
N CYS A 57 3.16 6.42 -1.33
CA CYS A 57 2.71 5.06 -1.03
C CYS A 57 1.50 5.08 -0.10
N MET A 58 1.48 5.98 0.89
CA MET A 58 0.36 6.12 1.80
C MET A 58 -0.93 6.49 1.06
N THR A 59 -0.90 7.52 0.20
CA THR A 59 -2.06 7.88 -0.62
C THR A 59 -2.51 6.73 -1.52
N MET A 60 -1.60 6.18 -2.33
CA MET A 60 -1.94 5.15 -3.32
C MET A 60 -2.47 3.86 -2.68
N MET A 61 -1.88 3.40 -1.58
CA MET A 61 -2.37 2.21 -0.89
C MET A 61 -3.71 2.46 -0.20
N THR A 62 -3.91 3.64 0.37
CA THR A 62 -5.20 4.02 0.98
C THR A 62 -6.31 4.06 -0.06
N ASP A 63 -6.04 4.63 -1.23
CA ASP A 63 -6.99 4.68 -2.33
C ASP A 63 -7.27 3.29 -2.91
N GLY A 64 -6.25 2.44 -3.01
CA GLY A 64 -6.41 1.03 -3.42
C GLY A 64 -7.26 0.21 -2.45
N ILE A 65 -7.08 0.40 -1.14
CA ILE A 65 -7.92 -0.22 -0.09
C ILE A 65 -9.39 0.22 -0.24
N LYS A 66 -9.63 1.52 -0.41
CA LYS A 66 -10.99 2.08 -0.62
C LYS A 66 -11.62 1.56 -1.90
N TYR A 67 -10.86 1.50 -2.98
CA TYR A 67 -11.33 0.94 -4.26
C TYR A 67 -11.80 -0.51 -4.13
N LYS A 68 -11.23 -1.26 -3.17
CA LYS A 68 -11.61 -2.64 -2.84
C LYS A 68 -12.63 -2.76 -1.71
N ASN A 69 -13.19 -1.65 -1.23
CA ASN A 69 -14.16 -1.59 -0.14
C ASN A 69 -13.64 -2.33 1.11
N GLN A 70 -12.34 -2.17 1.45
CA GLN A 70 -11.69 -2.81 2.61
C GLN A 70 -11.28 -1.81 3.70
N GLU A 71 -11.61 -0.52 3.57
CA GLU A 71 -11.15 0.58 4.42
C GLU A 71 -11.65 0.51 5.88
N GLU A 72 -12.71 -0.25 6.13
CA GLU A 72 -13.20 -0.54 7.49
C GLU A 72 -12.33 -1.58 8.20
N LYS A 73 -11.75 -2.53 7.45
CA LYS A 73 -11.02 -3.68 7.99
C LYS A 73 -9.51 -3.46 8.00
N ILE A 74 -8.98 -2.84 6.95
CA ILE A 74 -7.54 -2.71 6.72
C ILE A 74 -7.16 -1.24 6.87
N LYS A 75 -6.17 -0.97 7.71
CA LYS A 75 -5.60 0.37 7.91
C LYS A 75 -4.22 0.48 7.29
N ASN A 76 -3.93 1.64 6.74
CA ASN A 76 -2.61 1.99 6.24
C ASN A 76 -2.02 3.06 7.17
N TYR A 77 -0.86 2.79 7.74
CA TYR A 77 -0.16 3.68 8.65
C TYR A 77 1.24 4.01 8.13
N ASP A 78 1.75 5.19 8.48
CA ASP A 78 3.18 5.46 8.39
C ASP A 78 3.93 4.60 9.40
N ILE A 79 5.14 4.16 9.05
CA ILE A 79 6.03 3.48 10.00
C ILE A 79 6.27 4.32 11.26
N ALA A 80 6.31 5.66 11.16
CA ALA A 80 6.47 6.56 12.28
C ALA A 80 5.24 6.56 13.21
N GLU A 81 4.03 6.47 12.65
CA GLU A 81 2.79 6.34 13.45
C GLU A 81 2.79 5.05 14.25
N LEU A 82 3.18 3.94 13.63
CA LEU A 82 3.28 2.64 14.31
C LEU A 82 4.30 2.66 15.45
N VAL A 83 5.45 3.32 15.24
CA VAL A 83 6.46 3.52 16.29
C VAL A 83 5.90 4.39 17.41
N SER A 84 5.22 5.50 17.08
CA SER A 84 4.58 6.39 18.07
C SER A 84 3.56 5.63 18.93
N MET A 85 2.67 4.85 18.30
CA MET A 85 1.69 4.01 18.99
C MET A 85 2.36 2.98 19.90
N SER A 86 3.44 2.35 19.44
CA SER A 86 4.20 1.39 20.26
C SER A 86 4.87 2.03 21.48
N LEU A 87 5.23 3.30 21.40
CA LEU A 87 5.84 4.06 22.49
C LEU A 87 4.80 4.78 23.37
N SER A 88 3.51 4.71 23.02
CA SER A 88 2.43 5.45 23.68
C SER A 88 2.69 6.97 23.74
N LEU A 89 3.28 7.51 22.66
CA LEU A 89 3.48 8.96 22.47
C LEU A 89 2.22 9.64 21.94
#